data_AF-T1BE32-F1
#
_entry.id   AF-T1BE32-F1
#
_cell.length_a   1.000
_cell.length_b   1.000
_cell.length_c   1.000
_cell.angle_alpha   90.00
_cell.angle_beta   90.00
_cell.angle_gamma   90.00
#
_symmetry.space_group_name_H-M   'P 1'
#
loop_
_entity.id
_entity.type
_entity.pdbx_description
1 polymer ?
#
loop_
_entity_poly.entity_id
_entity_poly.type
_entity_poly.pdbx_seq_one_letter_code
_entity_poly.pdbx_strand_id
1 'polypeptide(L)'
;HPGSVDAYFEEAARIGLRAGAGKVLMDRNAPAMLCDTAQRGYDESKQLISRWHGRDRLFYAVTPRFAPTSTPAQLEAAGALFAETDGIYMQTHLSESLAEADWVRELFPDSADYLDVYDRAGLVSSRCLFGHAIHLSLREWTRLSEAGAAVVHCPTSNLFLGSGLFDMRSALVAANPVRTALGSDIGAGTSFSPLVTLNEAYKVAALRGETLSAHSAFYLATLGSARALYMDDRIGRLMPGHEADFVVLDLSASLSLRERL
;
A
#
# COMPACT_ATOMS: atom_id res chain seq x y z
N HIS A 1 0.29 -0.16 17.99
CA HIS A 1 1.20 -0.17 19.15
C HIS A 1 2.64 -0.17 18.67
N PRO A 2 3.58 0.54 19.33
CA PRO A 2 4.97 0.60 18.88
C PRO A 2 5.72 -0.72 19.06
N GLY A 3 5.47 -1.46 20.15
CA GLY A 3 6.19 -2.73 20.42
C GLY A 3 5.99 -3.83 19.37
N SER A 4 4.84 -3.86 18.67
CA SER A 4 4.63 -4.80 17.56
C SER A 4 5.43 -4.42 16.31
N VAL A 5 5.72 -3.13 16.12
CA VAL A 5 6.57 -2.64 15.03
C VAL A 5 8.03 -2.98 15.32
N ASP A 6 8.47 -2.82 16.57
CA ASP A 6 9.78 -3.27 17.03
C ASP A 6 9.97 -4.78 16.75
N ALA A 7 9.04 -5.61 17.22
CA ALA A 7 9.11 -7.06 17.01
C ALA A 7 9.17 -7.45 15.52
N TYR A 8 8.42 -6.77 14.66
CA TYR A 8 8.47 -6.99 13.22
C TYR A 8 9.84 -6.64 12.63
N PHE A 9 10.38 -5.46 12.96
CA PHE A 9 11.67 -5.03 12.44
C PHE A 9 12.84 -5.85 13.00
N GLU A 10 12.77 -6.32 14.24
CA GLU A 10 13.75 -7.25 14.82
C GLU A 10 13.87 -8.53 14.00
N GLU A 11 12.74 -9.17 13.69
CA GLU A 11 12.72 -10.39 12.90
C GLU A 11 13.10 -10.15 11.43
N ALA A 12 12.64 -9.05 10.84
CA ALA A 12 13.03 -8.67 9.47
C ALA A 12 14.55 -8.43 9.37
N ALA A 13 15.15 -7.73 10.34
CA ALA A 13 16.59 -7.53 10.41
C ALA A 13 17.33 -8.87 10.56
N ARG A 14 16.85 -9.77 11.43
CA ARG A 14 17.49 -11.06 11.71
C ARG A 14 17.68 -11.91 10.46
N ILE A 15 16.72 -11.88 9.53
CA ILE A 15 16.80 -12.63 8.27
C ILE A 15 17.32 -11.79 7.09
N GLY A 16 17.69 -10.52 7.33
CA GLY A 16 18.16 -9.61 6.30
C GLY A 16 17.11 -9.25 5.25
N LEU A 17 15.82 -9.17 5.63
CA LEU A 17 14.71 -8.84 4.73
C LEU A 17 14.70 -7.34 4.42
N ARG A 18 14.49 -6.98 3.14
CA ARG A 18 14.07 -5.62 2.78
C ARG A 18 12.60 -5.45 3.16
N ALA A 19 12.36 -4.73 4.25
CA ALA A 19 11.03 -4.64 4.86
C ALA A 19 10.68 -3.21 5.26
N GLY A 20 9.41 -2.87 5.06
CA GLY A 20 8.81 -1.60 5.45
C GLY A 20 7.69 -1.84 6.45
N ALA A 21 7.67 -1.06 7.53
CA ALA A 21 6.54 -1.04 8.46
C ALA A 21 6.40 0.32 9.11
N GLY A 22 5.29 0.51 9.80
CA GLY A 22 5.00 1.73 10.53
C GLY A 22 4.02 1.47 11.66
N LYS A 23 4.11 2.28 12.70
CA LYS A 23 3.08 2.30 13.72
C LYS A 23 1.81 2.89 13.12
N VAL A 24 0.72 2.14 13.22
CA VAL A 24 -0.61 2.62 12.83
C VAL A 24 -1.01 3.82 13.72
N LEU A 25 -1.46 4.91 13.10
CA LEU A 25 -2.05 6.09 13.74
C LEU A 25 -3.57 5.98 13.64
N MET A 26 -4.24 6.10 14.80
CA MET A 26 -5.71 6.15 14.91
C MET A 26 -6.09 6.77 16.26
N ASP A 27 -6.70 7.96 16.28
CA ASP A 27 -7.09 8.65 17.51
C ASP A 27 -8.61 8.82 17.69
N ARG A 28 -9.41 8.36 16.73
CA ARG A 28 -10.88 8.37 16.83
C ARG A 28 -11.53 7.16 16.16
N ASN A 29 -12.84 7.00 16.38
CA ASN A 29 -13.69 6.03 15.69
C ASN A 29 -13.20 4.57 15.75
N ALA A 30 -12.54 4.21 16.85
CA ALA A 30 -12.05 2.87 17.14
C ALA A 30 -12.19 2.58 18.65
N PRO A 31 -12.11 1.31 19.10
CA PRO A 31 -12.08 0.99 20.51
C PRO A 31 -10.96 1.74 21.24
N ALA A 32 -11.27 2.34 22.40
CA ALA A 32 -10.36 3.24 23.11
C ALA A 32 -8.96 2.64 23.39
N MET A 33 -8.87 1.33 23.61
CA MET A 33 -7.61 0.61 23.84
C MET A 33 -6.66 0.58 22.62
N LEU A 34 -7.20 0.77 21.42
CA LEU A 34 -6.43 0.84 20.17
C LEU A 34 -6.11 2.29 19.77
N CYS A 35 -6.82 3.27 20.35
CA CYS A 35 -6.63 4.67 20.01
C CYS A 35 -5.34 5.24 20.64
N ASP A 36 -4.69 6.13 19.90
CA ASP A 36 -3.69 7.05 20.39
C ASP A 36 -4.18 8.50 20.39
N THR A 37 -3.25 9.44 20.41
CA THR A 37 -3.50 10.87 20.24
C THR A 37 -2.56 11.37 19.16
N ALA A 38 -2.84 12.51 18.54
CA ALA A 38 -1.93 13.15 17.59
C ALA A 38 -0.48 13.25 18.16
N GLN A 39 -0.32 13.75 19.38
CA GLN A 39 0.98 13.90 20.03
C GLN A 39 1.67 12.56 20.31
N ARG A 40 0.96 11.61 20.94
CA ARG A 40 1.55 10.29 21.26
C ARG A 40 1.90 9.51 19.99
N GLY A 41 1.03 9.57 18.98
CA GLY A 41 1.25 8.95 17.68
C GLY A 41 2.47 9.52 16.97
N TYR A 42 2.66 10.85 17.04
CA TYR A 42 3.85 11.54 16.55
C TYR A 42 5.12 11.07 17.27
N ASP A 43 5.15 11.18 18.61
CA ASP A 43 6.33 10.89 19.42
C ASP A 43 6.79 9.42 19.28
N GLU A 44 5.84 8.48 19.36
CA GLU A 44 6.13 7.05 19.21
C GLU A 44 6.62 6.72 17.80
N SER A 45 6.04 7.33 16.76
CA SER A 45 6.49 7.11 15.38
C SER A 45 7.88 7.69 15.14
N LYS A 46 8.17 8.88 15.69
CA LYS A 46 9.49 9.52 15.58
C LYS A 46 10.58 8.68 16.24
N GLN A 47 10.30 8.08 17.39
CA GLN A 47 11.21 7.13 18.04
C GLN A 47 11.47 5.89 17.18
N LEU A 48 10.44 5.32 16.56
CA LEU A 48 10.59 4.16 15.67
C LEU A 48 11.35 4.52 14.39
N ILE A 49 11.09 5.68 13.79
CA ILE A 49 11.84 6.20 12.64
C ILE A 49 13.32 6.26 12.98
N SER A 50 13.67 6.92 14.09
CA SER A 50 15.07 7.06 14.54
C SER A 50 15.76 5.71 14.80
N ARG A 51 15.00 4.68 15.16
CA ARG A 51 15.54 3.35 15.51
C ARG A 51 15.71 2.44 14.28
N TRP A 52 14.78 2.52 13.33
CA TRP A 52 14.64 1.50 12.29
C TRP A 52 14.81 2.01 10.86
N HIS A 53 14.48 3.27 10.58
CA HIS A 53 14.60 3.77 9.22
C HIS A 53 16.07 3.81 8.78
N GLY A 54 16.37 3.22 7.62
CA GLY A 54 17.73 3.21 7.07
C GLY A 54 18.68 2.23 7.75
N ARG A 55 18.19 1.44 8.72
CA ARG A 55 18.97 0.33 9.30
C ARG A 55 18.98 -0.83 8.32
N ASP A 56 20.16 -1.16 7.81
CA ASP A 56 20.37 -2.23 6.83
C ASP A 56 19.43 -2.09 5.61
N ARG A 57 18.47 -3.00 5.45
CA ARG A 57 17.48 -2.99 4.35
C ARG A 57 16.10 -2.49 4.78
N LEU A 58 15.96 -2.03 6.02
CA LEU A 58 14.69 -1.62 6.62
C LEU A 58 14.33 -0.17 6.28
N PHE A 59 13.04 0.10 6.18
CA PHE A 59 12.51 1.45 5.99
C PHE A 59 11.22 1.65 6.79
N TYR A 60 10.92 2.91 7.14
CA TYR A 60 9.74 3.24 7.91
C TYR A 60 8.66 3.84 7.01
N ALA A 61 7.40 3.57 7.33
CA ALA A 61 6.26 4.19 6.69
C ALA A 61 5.39 4.93 7.71
N VAL A 62 5.14 6.23 7.52
CA VAL A 62 4.10 6.95 8.28
C VAL A 62 2.75 6.33 7.92
N THR A 63 2.05 5.79 8.91
CA THR A 63 0.91 4.88 8.67
C THR A 63 -0.36 5.36 9.37
N PRO A 64 -1.01 6.46 8.94
CA PRO A 64 -2.40 6.67 9.31
C PRO A 64 -3.21 5.48 8.80
N ARG A 65 -4.08 4.91 9.65
CA ARG A 65 -4.85 3.73 9.24
C ARG A 65 -5.67 4.06 7.99
N PHE A 66 -6.47 5.11 8.11
CA PHE A 66 -7.34 5.70 7.11
C PHE A 66 -7.95 6.98 7.71
N ALA A 67 -8.53 7.85 6.87
CA ALA A 67 -9.05 9.14 7.31
C ALA A 67 -10.16 9.07 8.38
N PRO A 68 -11.11 8.11 8.33
CA PRO A 68 -12.15 8.00 9.34
C PRO A 68 -11.64 7.87 10.78
N THR A 69 -10.51 7.20 11.00
CA THR A 69 -9.95 7.01 12.36
C THR A 69 -8.89 8.03 12.76
N SER A 70 -8.63 9.05 11.94
CA SER A 70 -7.62 10.07 12.22
C SER A 70 -8.28 11.45 12.27
N THR A 71 -8.12 12.19 13.37
CA THR A 71 -8.51 13.60 13.43
C THR A 71 -7.64 14.44 12.47
N PRO A 72 -8.09 15.66 12.07
CA PRO A 72 -7.24 16.58 11.31
C PRO A 72 -5.87 16.82 11.96
N ALA A 73 -5.82 16.99 13.29
CA ALA A 73 -4.58 17.18 14.03
C ALA A 73 -3.63 15.96 13.93
N GLN A 74 -4.17 14.73 13.91
CA GLN A 74 -3.35 13.54 13.71
C GLN A 74 -2.85 13.41 12.26
N LEU A 75 -3.64 13.80 11.27
CA LEU A 75 -3.21 13.84 9.87
C LEU A 75 -2.12 14.90 9.66
N GLU A 76 -2.25 16.08 10.26
CA GLU A 76 -1.23 17.12 10.26
C GLU A 76 0.08 16.63 10.91
N ALA A 77 -0.01 15.93 12.04
CA ALA A 77 1.15 15.32 12.70
C ALA A 77 1.81 14.23 11.82
N ALA A 78 1.02 13.41 11.13
CA ALA A 78 1.52 12.45 10.15
C ALA A 78 2.22 13.15 8.97
N GLY A 79 1.64 14.24 8.47
CA GLY A 79 2.24 15.10 7.45
C GLY A 79 3.59 15.67 7.88
N ALA A 80 3.67 16.19 9.11
CA ALA A 80 4.91 16.68 9.69
C ALA A 80 5.98 15.59 9.78
N LEU A 81 5.65 14.38 10.26
CA LEU A 81 6.56 13.24 10.27
C LEU A 81 7.07 12.90 8.87
N PHE A 82 6.16 12.88 7.88
CA PHE A 82 6.50 12.54 6.50
C PHE A 82 7.44 13.57 5.85
N ALA A 83 7.24 14.85 6.17
CA ALA A 83 8.05 15.94 5.65
C ALA A 83 9.41 16.11 6.35
N GLU A 84 9.54 15.76 7.63
CA GLU A 84 10.76 16.03 8.40
C GLU A 84 11.87 14.97 8.24
N THR A 85 11.57 13.80 7.67
CA THR A 85 12.54 12.72 7.48
C THR A 85 12.66 12.37 6.01
N ASP A 86 13.87 12.46 5.46
CA ASP A 86 14.11 12.08 4.06
C ASP A 86 14.01 10.56 3.86
N GLY A 87 13.41 10.14 2.74
CA GLY A 87 13.46 8.75 2.28
C GLY A 87 12.49 7.77 2.95
N ILE A 88 11.68 8.21 3.91
CA ILE A 88 10.60 7.40 4.48
C ILE A 88 9.43 7.26 3.50
N TYR A 89 8.49 6.40 3.85
CA TYR A 89 7.28 6.12 3.08
C TYR A 89 6.06 6.64 3.83
N MET A 90 4.94 6.65 3.14
CA MET A 90 3.62 6.81 3.73
C MET A 90 2.73 5.68 3.21
N GLN A 91 1.92 5.08 4.07
CA GLN A 91 0.91 4.10 3.65
C GLN A 91 -0.42 4.35 4.35
N THR A 92 -1.52 4.22 3.63
CA THR A 92 -2.89 4.34 4.16
C THR A 92 -3.89 3.64 3.22
N HIS A 93 -5.15 3.55 3.63
CA HIS A 93 -6.24 3.08 2.76
C HIS A 93 -6.89 4.27 2.03
N LEU A 94 -7.41 4.02 0.82
CA LEU A 94 -8.08 5.02 0.00
C LEU A 94 -9.22 4.39 -0.80
N SER A 95 -10.43 4.95 -0.67
CA SER A 95 -11.59 4.66 -1.52
C SER A 95 -11.80 3.16 -1.78
N GLU A 96 -11.80 2.35 -0.72
CA GLU A 96 -12.01 0.91 -0.81
C GLU A 96 -13.48 0.61 -1.07
N SER A 97 -14.39 1.23 -0.31
CA SER A 97 -15.83 1.03 -0.46
C SER A 97 -16.58 2.36 -0.56
N LEU A 98 -17.78 2.33 -1.17
CA LEU A 98 -18.63 3.53 -1.27
C LEU A 98 -19.08 4.03 0.10
N ALA A 99 -19.41 3.12 1.03
CA ALA A 99 -19.81 3.49 2.39
C ALA A 99 -18.67 4.16 3.18
N GLU A 100 -17.44 3.68 2.99
CA GLU A 100 -16.25 4.35 3.54
C GLU A 100 -16.08 5.75 2.94
N ALA A 101 -16.19 5.89 1.62
CA ALA A 101 -16.07 7.18 0.94
C ALA A 101 -17.19 8.17 1.38
N ASP A 102 -18.40 7.68 1.63
CA ASP A 102 -19.50 8.47 2.19
C ASP A 102 -19.16 8.96 3.60
N TRP A 103 -18.64 8.08 4.45
CA TRP A 103 -18.26 8.43 5.82
C TRP A 103 -17.11 9.45 5.86
N VAL A 104 -16.16 9.36 4.93
CA VAL A 104 -15.09 10.37 4.80
C VAL A 104 -15.67 11.73 4.43
N ARG A 105 -16.62 11.79 3.49
CA ARG A 105 -17.28 13.04 3.10
C ARG A 105 -18.04 13.68 4.26
N GLU A 106 -18.63 12.89 5.15
CA GLU A 106 -19.26 13.39 6.38
C GLU A 106 -18.23 13.95 7.39
N LEU A 107 -17.10 13.26 7.56
CA LEU A 107 -16.08 13.64 8.55
C LEU A 107 -15.15 14.77 8.10
N PHE A 108 -15.02 15.00 6.79
CA PHE A 108 -14.15 16.01 6.18
C PHE A 108 -14.90 16.80 5.09
N PRO A 109 -15.97 17.54 5.45
CA PRO A 109 -16.84 18.21 4.48
C PRO A 109 -16.14 19.30 3.65
N ASP A 110 -15.01 19.83 4.14
CA ASP A 110 -14.22 20.85 3.43
C ASP A 110 -13.28 20.27 2.37
N SER A 111 -13.13 18.95 2.30
CA SER A 111 -12.27 18.26 1.33
C SER A 111 -13.04 17.97 0.03
N ALA A 112 -12.37 18.11 -1.11
CA ALA A 112 -13.01 17.90 -2.42
C ALA A 112 -13.40 16.43 -2.67
N ASP A 113 -12.58 15.50 -2.18
CA ASP A 113 -12.76 14.06 -2.24
C ASP A 113 -11.88 13.38 -1.17
N TYR A 114 -11.84 12.05 -1.16
CA TYR A 114 -11.10 11.30 -0.15
C TYR A 114 -9.60 11.56 -0.25
N LEU A 115 -9.03 11.54 -1.46
CA LEU A 115 -7.60 11.83 -1.62
C LEU A 115 -7.24 13.24 -1.12
N ASP A 116 -8.11 14.23 -1.31
CA ASP A 116 -7.90 15.62 -0.87
C ASP A 116 -7.70 15.74 0.65
N VAL A 117 -8.29 14.84 1.45
CA VAL A 117 -8.06 14.77 2.90
C VAL A 117 -6.57 14.54 3.21
N TYR A 118 -5.94 13.64 2.47
CA TYR A 118 -4.51 13.34 2.62
C TYR A 118 -3.63 14.40 1.97
N ASP A 119 -4.04 14.95 0.83
CA ASP A 119 -3.27 15.95 0.07
C ASP A 119 -3.09 17.24 0.89
N ARG A 120 -4.14 17.70 1.57
CA ARG A 120 -4.10 18.85 2.50
C ARG A 120 -3.14 18.67 3.66
N ALA A 121 -2.92 17.43 4.09
CA ALA A 121 -1.96 17.08 5.12
C ALA A 121 -0.54 16.83 4.57
N GLY A 122 -0.29 17.02 3.28
CA GLY A 122 1.01 16.77 2.65
C GLY A 122 1.33 15.28 2.48
N LEU A 123 0.32 14.41 2.51
CA LEU A 123 0.47 12.95 2.46
C LEU A 123 0.24 12.38 1.04
N VAL A 124 0.30 13.19 -0.01
CA VAL A 124 0.16 12.74 -1.41
C VAL A 124 1.39 13.14 -2.22
N SER A 125 2.37 12.23 -2.28
CA SER A 125 3.68 12.43 -2.90
C SER A 125 4.26 11.10 -3.42
N SER A 126 5.48 11.14 -3.95
CA SER A 126 6.28 9.94 -4.18
C SER A 126 6.46 9.18 -2.86
N ARG A 127 6.54 7.84 -2.93
CA ARG A 127 6.61 6.93 -1.76
C ARG A 127 5.37 6.91 -0.86
N CYS A 128 4.28 7.56 -1.27
CA CYS A 128 2.95 7.35 -0.70
C CYS A 128 2.25 6.17 -1.38
N LEU A 129 1.76 5.21 -0.58
CA LEU A 129 1.09 3.99 -1.00
C LEU A 129 -0.36 4.01 -0.51
N PHE A 130 -1.31 3.93 -1.43
CA PHE A 130 -2.74 3.95 -1.14
C PHE A 130 -3.35 2.57 -1.43
N GLY A 131 -3.76 1.88 -0.36
CA GLY A 131 -4.45 0.59 -0.45
C GLY A 131 -5.79 0.70 -1.15
N HIS A 132 -6.12 -0.31 -1.95
CA HIS A 132 -7.39 -0.52 -2.65
C HIS A 132 -7.62 0.41 -3.84
N ALA A 133 -7.90 1.70 -3.60
CA ALA A 133 -8.12 2.72 -4.63
C ALA A 133 -9.14 2.27 -5.71
N ILE A 134 -10.26 1.68 -5.29
CA ILE A 134 -11.26 1.10 -6.20
C ILE A 134 -12.16 2.19 -6.77
N HIS A 135 -12.67 3.05 -5.89
CA HIS A 135 -13.68 4.07 -6.22
C HIS A 135 -13.05 5.45 -6.34
N LEU A 136 -12.15 5.61 -7.31
CA LEU A 136 -11.49 6.89 -7.57
C LEU A 136 -12.19 7.67 -8.69
N SER A 137 -12.31 8.98 -8.47
CA SER A 137 -12.68 9.94 -9.50
C SER A 137 -11.50 10.23 -10.46
N LEU A 138 -11.80 10.86 -11.60
CA LEU A 138 -10.77 11.29 -12.55
C LEU A 138 -9.78 12.30 -11.93
N ARG A 139 -10.26 13.17 -11.03
CA ARG A 139 -9.40 14.12 -10.30
C ARG A 139 -8.39 13.35 -9.45
N GLU A 140 -8.85 12.37 -8.68
CA GLU A 140 -7.98 11.58 -7.81
C GLU A 140 -6.92 10.80 -8.60
N TRP A 141 -7.31 10.14 -9.70
CA TRP A 141 -6.36 9.49 -10.61
C TRP A 141 -5.29 10.46 -11.14
N THR A 142 -5.72 11.63 -11.59
CA THR A 142 -4.81 12.67 -12.12
C THR A 142 -3.84 13.15 -11.04
N ARG A 143 -4.36 13.45 -9.84
CA ARG A 143 -3.53 13.95 -8.73
C ARG A 143 -2.52 12.91 -8.24
N LEU A 144 -2.92 11.63 -8.14
CA LEU A 144 -2.01 10.52 -7.81
C LEU A 144 -0.86 10.42 -8.83
N SER A 145 -1.18 10.54 -10.13
CA SER A 145 -0.18 10.53 -11.21
C SER A 145 0.79 11.72 -11.08
N GLU A 146 0.27 12.93 -10.90
CA GLU A 146 1.08 14.15 -10.74
C GLU A 146 2.00 14.09 -9.51
N ALA A 147 1.51 13.52 -8.41
CA ALA A 147 2.28 13.35 -7.18
C ALA A 147 3.38 12.28 -7.30
N GLY A 148 3.28 11.39 -8.30
CA GLY A 148 4.06 10.15 -8.34
C GLY A 148 3.71 9.19 -7.21
N ALA A 149 2.50 9.29 -6.65
CA ALA A 149 1.99 8.37 -5.65
C ALA A 149 1.68 7.00 -6.27
N ALA A 150 1.55 5.99 -5.43
CA ALA A 150 1.24 4.63 -5.84
C ALA A 150 -0.07 4.13 -5.23
N VAL A 151 -0.80 3.33 -5.99
CA VAL A 151 -1.95 2.56 -5.52
C VAL A 151 -1.57 1.09 -5.36
N VAL A 152 -2.17 0.41 -4.40
CA VAL A 152 -1.93 -1.02 -4.11
C VAL A 152 -3.19 -1.79 -4.41
N HIS A 153 -3.17 -2.57 -5.49
CA HIS A 153 -4.28 -3.43 -5.88
C HIS A 153 -4.34 -4.67 -4.97
N CYS A 154 -5.42 -4.76 -4.18
CA CYS A 154 -5.65 -5.85 -3.22
C CYS A 154 -6.83 -6.75 -3.63
N PRO A 155 -6.73 -7.53 -4.73
CA PRO A 155 -7.88 -8.22 -5.32
C PRO A 155 -8.52 -9.25 -4.39
N THR A 156 -7.73 -9.92 -3.54
CA THR A 156 -8.21 -10.94 -2.62
C THR A 156 -9.17 -10.37 -1.58
N SER A 157 -8.82 -9.25 -0.95
CA SER A 157 -9.70 -8.59 0.03
C SER A 157 -10.86 -7.86 -0.65
N ASN A 158 -10.59 -7.19 -1.78
CA ASN A 158 -11.62 -6.48 -2.55
C ASN A 158 -12.79 -7.40 -2.93
N LEU A 159 -12.49 -8.63 -3.37
CA LEU A 159 -13.51 -9.63 -3.68
C LEU A 159 -14.16 -10.21 -2.41
N PHE A 160 -13.38 -10.50 -1.37
CA PHE A 160 -13.87 -11.11 -0.14
C PHE A 160 -14.87 -10.19 0.60
N LEU A 161 -14.57 -8.89 0.65
CA LEU A 161 -15.41 -7.87 1.31
C LEU A 161 -16.52 -7.33 0.40
N GLY A 162 -16.50 -7.65 -0.88
CA GLY A 162 -17.44 -7.08 -1.86
C GLY A 162 -17.21 -5.59 -2.14
N SER A 163 -15.98 -5.10 -1.92
CA SER A 163 -15.60 -3.69 -2.08
C SER A 163 -15.69 -3.22 -3.53
N GLY A 164 -15.38 -4.09 -4.50
CA GLY A 164 -15.53 -3.81 -5.92
C GLY A 164 -14.38 -4.31 -6.79
N LEU A 165 -14.31 -3.80 -8.03
CA LEU A 165 -13.34 -4.23 -9.05
C LEU A 165 -12.39 -3.08 -9.40
N PHE A 166 -11.13 -3.20 -9.01
CA PHE A 166 -10.08 -2.21 -9.29
C PHE A 166 -9.90 -1.97 -10.79
N ASP A 167 -9.76 -0.71 -11.20
CA ASP A 167 -9.63 -0.28 -12.59
C ASP A 167 -8.15 -0.24 -13.04
N MET A 168 -7.62 -1.41 -13.43
CA MET A 168 -6.25 -1.52 -13.94
C MET A 168 -6.03 -0.66 -15.19
N ARG A 169 -7.04 -0.54 -16.07
CA ARG A 169 -6.94 0.28 -17.29
C ARG A 169 -6.70 1.74 -16.93
N SER A 170 -7.49 2.33 -16.03
CA SER A 170 -7.36 3.72 -15.62
C SER A 170 -5.98 4.01 -15.01
N ALA A 171 -5.46 3.09 -14.18
CA ALA A 171 -4.12 3.21 -13.60
C ALA A 171 -2.99 3.21 -14.66
N LEU A 172 -3.20 2.53 -15.78
CA LEU A 172 -2.21 2.38 -16.86
C LEU A 172 -2.39 3.39 -18.01
N VAL A 173 -3.34 4.32 -17.92
CA VAL A 173 -3.55 5.33 -18.97
C VAL A 173 -2.28 6.15 -19.16
N ALA A 174 -1.73 6.14 -20.37
CA ALA A 174 -0.44 6.77 -20.68
C ALA A 174 -0.40 8.28 -20.41
N ALA A 175 -1.54 8.97 -20.48
CA ALA A 175 -1.62 10.40 -20.16
C ALA A 175 -1.42 10.67 -18.66
N ASN A 176 -1.92 9.79 -17.79
CA ASN A 176 -1.90 9.93 -16.33
C ASN A 176 -1.51 8.59 -15.67
N PRO A 177 -0.28 8.08 -15.87
CA PRO A 177 0.09 6.77 -15.38
C PRO A 177 0.27 6.79 -13.86
N VAL A 178 -0.49 5.96 -13.16
CA VAL A 178 -0.36 5.78 -11.71
C VAL A 178 0.44 4.53 -11.41
N ARG A 179 1.46 4.68 -10.55
CA ARG A 179 2.26 3.55 -10.09
C ARG A 179 1.36 2.56 -9.36
N THR A 180 1.42 1.29 -9.75
CA THR A 180 0.54 0.27 -9.20
C THR A 180 1.35 -0.89 -8.65
N ALA A 181 1.11 -1.23 -7.38
CA ALA A 181 1.64 -2.43 -6.72
C ALA A 181 0.56 -3.48 -6.52
N LEU A 182 0.96 -4.71 -6.18
CA LEU A 182 0.06 -5.78 -5.76
C LEU A 182 0.16 -5.98 -4.24
N GLY A 183 -1.00 -6.11 -3.58
CA GLY A 183 -1.08 -6.40 -2.15
C GLY A 183 -1.98 -7.60 -1.86
N SER A 184 -1.61 -8.41 -0.87
CA SER A 184 -2.48 -9.50 -0.41
C SER A 184 -3.57 -9.02 0.54
N ASP A 185 -3.29 -7.92 1.26
CA ASP A 185 -4.13 -7.35 2.32
C ASP A 185 -4.57 -8.42 3.34
N ILE A 186 -3.59 -9.12 3.91
CA ILE A 186 -3.87 -10.26 4.78
C ILE A 186 -4.65 -9.82 6.03
N GLY A 187 -5.71 -10.54 6.35
CA GLY A 187 -6.70 -10.17 7.36
C GLY A 187 -8.08 -10.18 6.73
N ALA A 188 -8.31 -9.31 5.74
CA ALA A 188 -9.46 -9.40 4.85
C ALA A 188 -9.18 -10.33 3.66
N GLY A 189 -7.99 -10.20 3.07
CA GLY A 189 -7.43 -11.15 2.13
C GLY A 189 -7.07 -12.47 2.83
N THR A 190 -7.25 -13.57 2.11
CA THR A 190 -7.27 -14.92 2.69
C THR A 190 -6.04 -15.77 2.34
N SER A 191 -5.02 -15.19 1.68
CA SER A 191 -3.81 -15.90 1.28
C SER A 191 -2.58 -15.00 1.29
N PHE A 192 -1.46 -15.53 1.78
CA PHE A 192 -0.14 -14.90 1.69
C PHE A 192 0.55 -15.12 0.34
N SER A 193 0.01 -16.00 -0.52
CA SER A 193 0.67 -16.37 -1.77
C SER A 193 0.46 -15.30 -2.85
N PRO A 194 1.53 -14.70 -3.40
CA PRO A 194 1.40 -13.75 -4.51
C PRO A 194 0.76 -14.37 -5.75
N LEU A 195 0.92 -15.68 -5.96
CA LEU A 195 0.28 -16.40 -7.08
C LEU A 195 -1.25 -16.43 -6.93
N VAL A 196 -1.75 -16.58 -5.71
CA VAL A 196 -3.19 -16.48 -5.42
C VAL A 196 -3.67 -15.05 -5.65
N THR A 197 -2.93 -14.06 -5.15
CA THR A 197 -3.27 -12.64 -5.36
C THR A 197 -3.29 -12.28 -6.86
N LEU A 198 -2.35 -12.78 -7.65
CA LEU A 198 -2.34 -12.59 -9.12
C LEU A 198 -3.52 -13.28 -9.81
N ASN A 199 -3.89 -14.48 -9.36
CA ASN A 199 -5.06 -15.18 -9.89
C ASN A 199 -6.34 -14.38 -9.64
N GLU A 200 -6.49 -13.77 -8.47
CA GLU A 200 -7.64 -12.90 -8.18
C GLU A 200 -7.57 -11.59 -8.98
N ALA A 201 -6.38 -10.98 -9.16
CA ALA A 201 -6.21 -9.82 -10.04
C ALA A 201 -6.66 -10.10 -11.49
N TYR A 202 -6.32 -11.29 -12.00
CA TYR A 202 -6.77 -11.73 -13.32
C TYR A 202 -8.29 -11.81 -13.42
N LYS A 203 -8.97 -12.37 -12.41
CA LYS A 203 -10.43 -12.45 -12.38
C LYS A 203 -11.08 -11.07 -12.28
N VAL A 204 -10.52 -10.18 -11.46
CA VAL A 204 -10.98 -8.78 -11.36
C VAL A 204 -10.92 -8.09 -12.72
N ALA A 205 -9.78 -8.19 -13.42
CA ALA A 205 -9.65 -7.64 -14.77
C ALA A 205 -10.67 -8.26 -15.74
N ALA A 206 -10.83 -9.58 -15.74
CA ALA A 206 -11.77 -10.27 -16.61
C ALA A 206 -13.23 -9.84 -16.37
N LEU A 207 -13.66 -9.67 -15.12
CA LEU A 207 -14.99 -9.18 -14.77
C LEU A 207 -15.24 -7.74 -15.22
N ARG A 208 -14.18 -6.95 -15.43
CA ARG A 208 -14.24 -5.61 -16.01
C ARG A 208 -14.15 -5.60 -17.55
N GLY A 209 -14.00 -6.75 -18.19
CA GLY A 209 -13.73 -6.84 -19.63
C GLY A 209 -12.32 -6.36 -20.00
N GLU A 210 -11.38 -6.45 -19.08
CA GLU A 210 -9.97 -6.13 -19.25
C GLU A 210 -9.12 -7.42 -19.32
N THR A 211 -7.98 -7.35 -20.01
CA THR A 211 -7.06 -8.48 -20.13
C THR A 211 -5.80 -8.24 -19.33
N LEU A 212 -5.57 -9.05 -18.29
CA LEU A 212 -4.30 -9.11 -17.58
C LEU A 212 -3.48 -10.29 -18.12
N SER A 213 -2.51 -10.01 -18.98
CA SER A 213 -1.62 -11.06 -19.51
C SER A 213 -0.72 -11.64 -18.42
N ALA A 214 -0.23 -12.87 -18.60
CA ALA A 214 0.73 -13.48 -17.67
C ALA A 214 2.02 -12.64 -17.52
N HIS A 215 2.49 -11.99 -18.59
CA HIS A 215 3.65 -11.08 -18.53
C HIS A 215 3.35 -9.84 -17.69
N SER A 216 2.18 -9.24 -17.87
CA SER A 216 1.74 -8.07 -17.10
C SER A 216 1.53 -8.42 -15.61
N ALA A 217 0.93 -9.58 -15.33
CA ALA A 217 0.76 -10.11 -13.99
C ALA A 217 2.13 -10.33 -13.31
N PHE A 218 3.07 -11.00 -13.99
CA PHE A 218 4.41 -11.22 -13.46
C PHE A 218 5.18 -9.92 -13.24
N TYR A 219 5.08 -8.96 -14.18
CA TYR A 219 5.63 -7.62 -14.00
C TYR A 219 5.05 -6.95 -12.75
N LEU A 220 3.73 -6.96 -12.57
CA LEU A 220 3.06 -6.37 -11.42
C LEU A 220 3.55 -6.98 -10.10
N ALA A 221 3.73 -8.30 -10.03
CA ALA A 221 4.26 -8.98 -8.85
C ALA A 221 5.77 -8.81 -8.60
N THR A 222 6.52 -8.23 -9.55
CA THR A 222 7.98 -8.08 -9.47
C THR A 222 8.41 -6.63 -9.70
N LEU A 223 8.94 -6.31 -10.89
CA LEU A 223 9.49 -4.99 -11.22
C LEU A 223 8.45 -3.87 -11.13
N GLY A 224 7.19 -4.15 -11.43
CA GLY A 224 6.08 -3.19 -11.32
C GLY A 224 5.86 -2.74 -9.88
N SER A 225 5.75 -3.67 -8.93
CA SER A 225 5.67 -3.35 -7.51
C SER A 225 6.95 -2.71 -6.98
N ALA A 226 8.13 -3.15 -7.43
CA ALA A 226 9.40 -2.50 -7.08
C ALA A 226 9.43 -1.03 -7.54
N ARG A 227 8.94 -0.73 -8.74
CA ARG A 227 8.78 0.64 -9.25
C ARG A 227 7.76 1.43 -8.44
N ALA A 228 6.64 0.83 -8.06
CA ALA A 228 5.65 1.50 -7.22
C ALA A 228 6.21 1.87 -5.84
N LEU A 229 7.10 1.03 -5.32
CA LEU A 229 7.84 1.28 -4.09
C LEU A 229 9.08 2.18 -4.28
N TYR A 230 9.41 2.65 -5.49
CA TYR A 230 10.66 3.39 -5.76
C TYR A 230 11.94 2.63 -5.36
N MET A 231 11.95 1.32 -5.62
CA MET A 231 13.04 0.40 -5.29
C MET A 231 13.54 -0.40 -6.51
N ASP A 232 13.18 0.00 -7.74
CA ASP A 232 13.59 -0.71 -8.96
C ASP A 232 15.07 -0.55 -9.34
N ASP A 233 15.78 0.32 -8.62
CA ASP A 233 17.23 0.45 -8.64
C ASP A 233 17.94 -0.67 -7.86
N ARG A 234 17.23 -1.39 -6.98
CA ARG A 234 17.82 -2.43 -6.10
C ARG A 234 17.10 -3.77 -6.06
N ILE A 235 15.80 -3.84 -6.36
CA ILE A 235 15.02 -5.10 -6.39
C ILE A 235 14.12 -5.19 -7.64
N GLY A 236 13.46 -6.35 -7.80
CA GLY A 236 12.45 -6.59 -8.83
C GLY A 236 12.97 -7.17 -10.15
N ARG A 237 14.29 -7.40 -10.28
CA ARG A 237 14.93 -8.04 -11.43
C ARG A 237 16.28 -8.65 -11.07
N LEU A 238 16.68 -9.70 -11.79
CA LEU A 238 17.98 -10.33 -11.66
C LEU A 238 19.01 -9.59 -12.52
N MET A 239 19.70 -8.63 -11.91
CA MET A 239 20.72 -7.82 -12.57
C MET A 239 21.94 -7.60 -11.65
N PRO A 240 23.16 -7.46 -12.19
CA PRO A 240 24.32 -7.05 -11.39
C PRO A 240 24.04 -5.73 -10.66
N GLY A 241 24.33 -5.70 -9.36
CA GLY A 241 24.08 -4.55 -8.49
C GLY A 241 22.72 -4.58 -7.75
N HIS A 242 21.80 -5.46 -8.15
CA HIS A 242 20.53 -5.68 -7.45
C HIS A 242 20.70 -6.66 -6.28
N GLU A 243 19.84 -6.52 -5.28
CA GLU A 243 19.73 -7.46 -4.16
C GLU A 243 19.16 -8.79 -4.65
N ALA A 244 19.77 -9.90 -4.24
CA ALA A 244 19.45 -11.23 -4.73
C ALA A 244 18.26 -11.87 -4.00
N ASP A 245 17.12 -11.19 -3.98
CA ASP A 245 15.84 -11.76 -3.51
C ASP A 245 15.14 -12.47 -4.68
N PHE A 246 15.06 -13.80 -4.63
CA PHE A 246 14.43 -14.60 -5.69
C PHE A 246 13.72 -15.83 -5.14
N VAL A 247 12.79 -16.35 -5.93
CA VAL A 247 12.05 -17.58 -5.64
C VAL A 247 12.27 -18.57 -6.78
N VAL A 248 12.54 -19.83 -6.43
CA VAL A 248 12.54 -20.94 -7.39
C VAL A 248 11.15 -21.55 -7.40
N LEU A 249 10.49 -21.54 -8.55
CA LEU A 249 9.15 -22.10 -8.73
C LEU A 249 9.24 -23.54 -9.23
N ASP A 250 8.64 -24.46 -8.49
CA ASP A 250 8.42 -25.83 -8.95
C ASP A 250 7.13 -25.88 -9.80
N LEU A 251 7.30 -26.04 -11.11
CA LEU A 251 6.19 -26.14 -12.06
C LEU A 251 5.46 -27.49 -11.99
N SER A 252 5.91 -28.42 -11.14
CA SER A 252 5.32 -29.74 -10.90
C SER A 252 4.68 -29.87 -9.50
N ALA A 253 4.56 -28.76 -8.77
CA ALA A 253 4.13 -28.74 -7.37
C ALA A 253 2.73 -29.30 -7.09
N SER A 254 1.86 -29.40 -8.10
CA SER A 254 0.55 -30.05 -8.00
C SER A 254 0.33 -31.07 -9.11
N LEU A 255 -0.62 -32.00 -8.90
CA LEU A 255 -1.02 -32.93 -9.95
C LEU A 255 -1.55 -32.18 -11.19
N SER A 256 -2.37 -31.15 -10.97
CA SER A 256 -2.95 -30.33 -12.04
C SER A 256 -1.91 -29.56 -12.86
N LEU A 257 -0.78 -29.16 -12.26
CA LEU A 257 0.32 -28.52 -12.98
C LEU A 257 1.16 -29.56 -13.74
N ARG A 258 1.42 -30.73 -13.13
CA ARG A 258 2.13 -31.85 -13.77
C ARG A 258 1.46 -32.34 -15.05
N GLU A 259 0.13 -32.39 -15.07
CA GLU A 259 -0.63 -32.83 -16.24
C GLU A 259 -0.67 -31.81 -17.39
N ARG A 260 -0.22 -30.56 -17.16
CA ARG A 260 -0.25 -29.47 -18.14
C ARG A 260 1.10 -29.20 -18.81
N LEU A 261 2.18 -29.82 -18.34
CA LEU A 261 3.53 -29.73 -18.91
C LEU A 261 3.81 -30.93 -19.82
#